data_AF-A0AAV2Q6G0-F1
#
_entry.id   AF-A0AAV2Q6G0-F1
#
_cell.length_a   1.000
_cell.length_b   1.000
_cell.length_c   1.000
_cell.angle_alpha   90.00
_cell.angle_beta   90.00
_cell.angle_gamma   90.00
#
_symmetry.space_group_name_H-M   'P 1'
#
loop_
_entity.id
_entity.type
_entity.pdbx_description
1 polymer ?
#
loop_
_entity_poly.entity_id
_entity_poly.type
_entity_poly.pdbx_seq_one_letter_code
_entity_poly.pdbx_strand_id
1 'polypeptide(L)'
;MLRTLLVLPLLVPVIYSNPRTDLGTVPDKQAIEEAFKDTARVESMIDCITDDTNNKCTEDEYGIKVRANEMMRNQGKCLSCTDEEQANMEHGMILLQTKTPWLFTRVVVAMLIPGMAF
;
A
#
# COMPACT_ATOMS: atom_id res chain seq x y z
N MET A 1 -53.63 18.87 17.43
CA MET A 1 -53.14 19.27 16.10
C MET A 1 -51.62 19.25 16.13
N LEU A 2 -51.01 18.14 15.71
CA LEU A 2 -49.57 17.91 15.81
C LEU A 2 -48.91 18.42 14.52
N ARG A 3 -48.12 19.49 14.60
CA ARG A 3 -47.35 20.06 13.48
C ARG A 3 -46.07 19.23 13.30
N THR A 4 -46.04 18.39 12.28
CA THR A 4 -44.85 17.67 11.84
C THR A 4 -43.94 18.63 11.07
N LEU A 5 -42.84 19.06 11.69
CA LEU A 5 -41.77 19.82 11.04
C LEU A 5 -40.89 18.84 10.26
N LEU A 6 -40.94 18.95 8.94
CA LEU A 6 -40.09 18.24 7.99
C LEU A 6 -38.72 18.92 7.98
N VAL A 7 -37.71 18.30 8.59
CA VAL A 7 -36.32 18.76 8.52
C VAL A 7 -35.67 18.06 7.33
N LEU A 8 -35.33 18.84 6.30
CA LEU A 8 -34.54 18.37 5.16
C LEU A 8 -33.15 17.90 5.62
N PRO A 9 -32.63 16.77 5.12
CA PRO A 9 -31.25 16.40 5.37
C PRO A 9 -30.34 17.30 4.53
N LEU A 10 -29.51 18.10 5.19
CA LEU A 10 -28.34 18.73 4.56
C LEU A 10 -27.37 17.61 4.17
N LEU A 11 -27.34 17.27 2.88
CA LEU A 11 -26.25 16.52 2.28
C LEU A 11 -25.01 17.42 2.29
N VAL A 12 -24.18 17.29 3.33
CA VAL A 12 -22.81 17.80 3.31
C VAL A 12 -21.97 16.75 2.59
N PRO A 13 -21.46 17.00 1.37
CA PRO A 13 -20.41 16.16 0.83
C PRO A 13 -19.19 16.34 1.74
N VAL A 14 -18.93 15.36 2.60
CA VAL A 14 -17.66 15.25 3.31
C VAL A 14 -16.63 14.94 2.24
N ILE A 15 -15.96 15.98 1.73
CA ILE A 15 -14.73 15.82 1.00
C ILE A 15 -13.73 15.32 2.04
N TYR A 16 -13.52 14.00 2.09
CA TYR A 16 -12.35 13.42 2.73
C TYR A 16 -11.13 13.87 1.92
N SER A 17 -10.65 15.09 2.18
CA SER A 17 -9.29 15.46 1.86
C SER A 17 -8.43 14.62 2.80
N ASN A 18 -8.03 13.44 2.33
CA ASN A 18 -7.00 12.67 3.02
C ASN A 18 -5.79 13.61 3.13
N PRO A 19 -5.39 14.04 4.34
CA PRO A 19 -4.19 14.83 4.46
C PRO A 19 -3.08 13.96 3.89
N ARG A 20 -2.44 14.41 2.80
CA ARG A 20 -1.19 13.81 2.32
C ARG A 20 -0.21 13.95 3.49
N THR A 21 -0.18 12.94 4.35
CA THR A 21 1.01 12.62 5.13
C THR A 21 2.11 12.46 4.09
N ASP A 22 3.24 13.14 4.25
CA ASP A 22 4.38 12.94 3.37
C ASP A 22 4.78 11.47 3.48
N LEU A 23 4.39 10.65 2.50
CA LEU A 23 4.57 9.19 2.53
C LEU A 23 6.00 8.80 2.10
N GLY A 24 6.97 9.72 2.14
CA GLY A 24 8.30 9.52 1.58
C GLY A 24 8.29 9.30 0.07
N THR A 25 9.46 9.09 -0.54
CA THR A 25 9.58 8.82 -1.98
C THR A 25 9.69 7.32 -2.25
N VAL A 26 9.08 6.85 -3.34
CA VAL A 26 9.33 5.49 -3.85
C VAL A 26 10.74 5.45 -4.44
N PRO A 27 11.60 4.49 -4.03
CA PRO A 27 12.92 4.33 -4.64
C PRO A 27 12.82 4.12 -6.15
N ASP A 28 13.81 4.61 -6.89
CA ASP A 28 13.85 4.39 -8.34
C ASP A 28 14.09 2.91 -8.71
N LYS A 29 13.88 2.57 -9.98
CA LYS A 29 14.04 1.19 -10.47
C LYS A 29 15.41 0.58 -10.17
N GLN A 30 16.47 1.38 -10.20
CA GLN A 30 17.84 0.89 -9.96
C GLN A 30 18.05 0.58 -8.48
N ALA A 31 17.59 1.46 -7.59
CA ALA A 31 17.62 1.25 -6.15
C ALA A 31 16.76 0.03 -5.74
N ILE A 32 15.60 -0.15 -6.38
CA ILE A 32 14.78 -1.35 -6.20
C ILE A 32 15.57 -2.59 -6.65
N GLU A 33 16.13 -2.61 -7.86
CA GLU A 33 16.90 -3.77 -8.33
C GLU A 33 18.07 -4.14 -7.41
N GLU A 34 18.75 -3.14 -6.86
CA GLU A 34 19.82 -3.35 -5.89
C GLU A 34 19.29 -3.96 -4.59
N ALA A 35 18.16 -3.45 -4.07
CA ALA A 35 17.52 -4.01 -2.88
C ALA A 35 17.15 -5.50 -3.06
N PHE A 36 16.76 -5.90 -4.28
CA PHE A 36 16.46 -7.31 -4.60
C PHE A 36 17.68 -8.24 -4.63
N LYS A 37 18.91 -7.72 -4.50
CA LYS A 37 20.10 -8.54 -4.28
C LYS A 37 20.26 -8.95 -2.82
N ASP A 38 19.59 -8.26 -1.91
CA ASP A 38 19.55 -8.56 -0.47
C ASP A 38 18.18 -9.15 -0.09
N THR A 39 18.11 -10.48 -0.05
CA THR A 39 16.85 -11.18 0.25
C THR A 39 16.31 -10.83 1.65
N ALA A 40 17.17 -10.59 2.65
CA ALA A 40 16.72 -10.23 3.99
C ALA A 40 16.07 -8.85 4.01
N ARG A 41 16.59 -7.92 3.21
CA ARG A 41 15.97 -6.60 3.03
C ARG A 41 14.60 -6.69 2.37
N VAL A 42 14.45 -7.52 1.33
CA VAL A 42 13.14 -7.73 0.69
C VAL A 42 12.16 -8.42 1.64
N GLU A 43 12.62 -9.41 2.40
CA GLU A 43 11.81 -10.07 3.44
C GLU A 43 11.30 -9.08 4.49
N SER A 44 12.16 -8.20 5.01
CA SER A 44 11.79 -7.14 5.96
C SER A 44 10.69 -6.23 5.40
N MET A 45 10.82 -5.80 4.14
CA MET A 45 9.80 -4.99 3.48
C MET A 45 8.47 -5.74 3.36
N ILE A 46 8.49 -7.03 3.00
CA ILE A 46 7.27 -7.84 2.92
C ILE A 46 6.65 -8.04 4.30
N ASP A 47 7.45 -8.23 5.32
CA ASP A 47 7.00 -8.29 6.72
C ASP A 47 6.30 -6.99 7.13
N CYS A 48 6.84 -5.83 6.77
CA CYS A 48 6.15 -4.55 6.96
C CYS A 48 4.82 -4.49 6.19
N ILE A 49 4.82 -4.84 4.89
CA ILE A 49 3.63 -4.78 4.02
C ILE A 49 2.50 -5.67 4.57
N THR A 50 2.83 -6.86 5.06
CA THR A 50 1.87 -7.86 5.52
C THR A 50 1.50 -7.74 7.01
N ASP A 51 2.18 -6.87 7.77
CA ASP A 51 1.88 -6.64 9.18
C ASP A 51 0.70 -5.67 9.37
N ASP A 52 -0.48 -6.17 9.68
CA ASP A 52 -1.67 -5.32 9.94
C ASP A 52 -1.48 -4.33 11.11
N THR A 53 -0.50 -4.55 12.00
CA THR A 53 -0.27 -3.72 13.19
C THR A 53 0.73 -2.57 12.98
N ASN A 54 1.41 -2.52 11.82
CA ASN A 54 2.45 -1.54 11.47
C ASN A 54 3.66 -1.49 12.42
N ASN A 55 3.85 -2.49 13.28
CA ASN A 55 4.99 -2.56 14.21
C ASN A 55 6.28 -3.01 13.53
N LYS A 56 6.19 -3.65 12.36
CA LYS A 56 7.34 -4.12 11.57
C LYS A 56 7.84 -3.13 10.53
N CYS A 57 7.23 -1.95 10.43
CA CYS A 57 7.59 -0.94 9.44
C CYS A 57 8.51 0.13 10.03
N THR A 58 9.59 0.46 9.31
CA THR A 58 10.24 1.77 9.45
C THR A 58 9.36 2.88 8.83
N GLU A 59 9.69 4.15 9.13
CA GLU A 59 8.95 5.30 8.58
C GLU A 59 8.99 5.31 7.03
N ASP A 60 10.14 5.01 6.44
CA ASP A 60 10.29 4.96 4.97
C ASP A 60 9.52 3.78 4.35
N GLU A 61 9.53 2.61 5.00
CA GLU A 61 8.81 1.43 4.52
C GLU A 61 7.28 1.61 4.61
N TYR A 62 6.80 2.39 5.58
CA TYR A 62 5.37 2.67 5.72
C TYR A 62 4.81 3.35 4.46
N GLY A 63 5.57 4.26 3.86
CA GLY A 63 5.21 4.90 2.60
C GLY A 63 5.02 3.91 1.44
N ILE A 64 5.93 2.96 1.32
CA ILE A 64 5.86 1.89 0.30
C ILE A 64 4.69 0.96 0.60
N LYS A 65 4.47 0.61 1.87
CA LYS A 65 3.31 -0.18 2.29
C LYS A 65 1.98 0.45 1.92
N VAL A 66 1.79 1.75 2.19
CA VAL A 66 0.54 2.45 1.86
C VAL A 66 0.26 2.35 0.36
N ARG A 67 1.27 2.61 -0.48
CA ARG A 67 1.17 2.53 -1.94
C ARG A 67 0.95 1.10 -2.43
N ALA A 68 1.64 0.13 -1.83
CA ALA A 68 1.44 -1.29 -2.12
C ALA A 68 -0.01 -1.68 -1.82
N ASN A 69 -0.53 -1.34 -0.64
CA ASN A 69 -1.92 -1.58 -0.26
C ASN A 69 -2.93 -0.91 -1.19
N GLU A 70 -2.63 0.28 -1.71
CA GLU A 70 -3.46 0.90 -2.74
C GLU A 70 -3.47 0.09 -4.04
N MET A 71 -2.29 -0.31 -4.55
CA MET A 71 -2.20 -1.15 -5.75
C MET A 71 -2.98 -2.45 -5.56
N MET A 72 -2.90 -3.06 -4.38
CA MET A 72 -3.64 -4.29 -4.06
C MET A 72 -5.16 -4.08 -4.16
N ARG A 73 -5.66 -2.98 -3.61
CA ARG A 73 -7.11 -2.66 -3.61
C ARG A 73 -7.62 -2.19 -4.98
N ASN A 74 -6.77 -1.57 -5.78
CA ASN A 74 -7.13 -0.91 -7.02
C ASN A 74 -6.59 -1.63 -8.27
N GLN A 75 -6.53 -2.98 -8.24
CA GLN A 75 -6.16 -3.81 -9.39
C GLN A 75 -4.80 -3.41 -10.03
N GLY A 76 -3.80 -3.20 -9.17
CA GLY A 76 -2.44 -2.82 -9.56
C GLY A 76 -2.17 -1.32 -9.63
N LYS A 77 -3.16 -0.45 -9.35
CA LYS A 77 -3.00 1.01 -9.44
C LYS A 77 -2.79 1.68 -8.08
N CYS A 78 -1.74 2.47 -7.94
CA CYS A 78 -1.55 3.39 -6.83
C CYS A 78 -2.17 4.74 -7.21
N LEU A 79 -3.27 5.12 -6.55
CA LEU A 79 -4.01 6.34 -6.89
C LEU A 79 -3.37 7.59 -6.27
N SER A 80 -2.58 7.41 -5.22
CA SER A 80 -1.81 8.48 -4.58
C SER A 80 -0.43 8.71 -5.20
N CYS A 81 0.03 7.82 -6.07
CA CYS A 81 1.34 7.89 -6.71
C CYS A 81 1.39 8.88 -7.89
N THR A 82 2.56 9.45 -8.12
CA THR A 82 2.91 10.00 -9.45
C THR A 82 3.09 8.87 -10.47
N ASP A 83 3.14 9.20 -11.76
CA ASP A 83 3.40 8.22 -12.83
C ASP A 83 4.74 7.49 -12.63
N GLU A 84 5.75 8.21 -12.11
CA GLU A 84 7.06 7.64 -11.81
C GLU A 84 7.00 6.68 -10.63
N GLU A 85 6.33 7.08 -9.53
CA GLU A 85 6.12 6.21 -8.38
C GLU A 85 5.32 4.96 -8.75
N GLN A 86 4.28 5.08 -9.57
CA GLN A 86 3.52 3.95 -10.10
C GLN A 86 4.44 2.99 -10.87
N ALA A 87 5.26 3.52 -11.80
CA ALA A 87 6.16 2.71 -12.60
C ALA A 87 7.25 2.01 -11.76
N ASN A 88 7.72 2.65 -10.69
CA ASN A 88 8.70 2.08 -9.76
C ASN A 88 8.06 0.98 -8.90
N MET A 89 6.84 1.20 -8.38
CA MET A 89 6.10 0.20 -7.63
C MET A 89 5.75 -1.03 -8.49
N GLU A 90 5.31 -0.82 -9.74
CA GLU A 90 5.08 -1.90 -10.71
C GLU A 90 6.36 -2.71 -10.96
N HIS A 91 7.50 -2.04 -11.10
CA HIS A 91 8.80 -2.71 -11.25
C HIS A 91 9.13 -3.57 -10.04
N GLY A 92 8.91 -3.07 -8.83
CA GLY A 92 9.07 -3.83 -7.59
C GLY A 92 8.17 -5.07 -7.55
N MET A 93 6.91 -4.96 -7.97
CA MET A 93 5.98 -6.10 -8.04
C MET A 93 6.41 -7.14 -9.08
N ILE A 94 6.91 -6.71 -10.24
CA ILE A 94 7.47 -7.61 -11.26
C ILE A 94 8.69 -8.35 -10.72
N LEU A 95 9.57 -7.65 -9.99
CA LEU A 95 10.73 -8.28 -9.34
C LEU A 95 10.33 -9.26 -8.24
N LEU A 96 9.31 -8.94 -7.42
CA LEU A 96 8.75 -9.90 -6.46
C LEU A 96 8.27 -11.18 -7.16
N GLN A 97 7.53 -11.05 -8.26
CA GLN A 97 7.00 -12.19 -9.00
C GLN A 97 8.11 -13.04 -9.64
N THR A 98 9.15 -12.39 -10.18
CA THR A 98 10.17 -13.07 -11.01
C THR A 98 11.36 -13.58 -10.21
N LYS A 99 11.81 -12.84 -9.19
CA LYS A 99 13.02 -13.17 -8.40
C LYS A 99 12.70 -13.86 -7.08
N THR A 100 11.60 -13.48 -6.44
CA THR A 100 11.21 -14.00 -5.12
C THR A 100 9.74 -14.45 -5.10
N PRO A 101 9.35 -15.43 -5.93
CA PRO A 101 7.93 -15.78 -6.14
C PRO A 101 7.22 -16.21 -4.85
N TRP A 102 7.94 -16.80 -3.89
CA TRP A 102 7.39 -17.18 -2.60
C TRP A 102 7.01 -15.95 -1.74
N LEU A 103 7.78 -14.86 -1.81
CA LEU A 103 7.44 -13.59 -1.16
C LEU A 103 6.25 -12.92 -1.84
N PHE A 104 6.18 -12.97 -3.16
CA PHE A 104 4.99 -12.53 -3.89
C PHE A 104 3.73 -13.30 -3.43
N THR A 105 3.84 -14.62 -3.26
CA THR A 105 2.73 -15.43 -2.72
C THR A 105 2.35 -14.98 -1.31
N ARG A 106 3.30 -14.71 -0.41
CA ARG A 106 2.99 -14.19 0.95
C ARG A 106 2.17 -12.90 0.89
N VAL A 107 2.57 -11.97 0.03
CA VAL A 107 1.86 -10.71 -0.19
C VAL A 107 0.42 -10.96 -0.70
N VAL A 108 0.24 -11.82 -1.71
CA VAL A 108 -1.09 -12.16 -2.24
C VAL A 108 -1.97 -12.87 -1.20
N VAL A 109 -1.42 -13.80 -0.43
CA VAL A 109 -2.22 -14.53 0.57
C VAL A 109 -2.63 -13.61 1.72
N ALA A 110 -1.75 -12.72 2.18
CA ALA A 110 -2.08 -11.72 3.19
C ALA A 110 -3.27 -10.83 2.76
N MET A 111 -3.43 -10.57 1.46
CA MET A 111 -4.60 -9.83 0.94
C MET A 111 -5.90 -10.65 0.98
N LEU A 112 -5.83 -11.94 0.63
CA LEU A 112 -7.02 -12.79 0.56
C LEU A 112 -7.56 -13.15 1.93
N ILE A 113 -6.68 -13.19 2.94
CA ILE A 113 -7.01 -13.63 4.29
C ILE A 113 -6.37 -12.64 5.28
N PRO A 114 -7.07 -11.53 5.59
CA PRO A 114 -6.61 -10.56 6.57
C PRO A 114 -6.41 -11.23 7.94
N GLY A 115 -5.30 -10.98 8.61
CA GLY A 115 -4.97 -11.55 9.92
C GLY A 115 -4.25 -12.91 9.92
N MET A 116 -3.83 -13.45 8.77
CA MET A 116 -2.84 -14.54 8.77
C MET A 116 -1.44 -13.98 8.99
N ALA A 117 -0.90 -14.20 10.19
CA ALA A 117 0.51 -13.94 10.48
C ALA A 117 1.40 -15.01 9.82
N PHE A 118 2.41 -14.57 9.06
CA PHE A 118 3.48 -15.41 8.49
C PHE A 118 4.77 -15.24 9.28
#